data_AF-A0A1G7S867-F1
#
_entry.id   AF-A0A1G7S867-F1
#
_cell.length_a   1.000
_cell.length_b   1.000
_cell.length_c   1.000
_cell.angle_alpha   90.00
_cell.angle_beta   90.00
_cell.angle_gamma   90.00
#
_symmetry.space_group_name_H-M   'P 1'
#
loop_
_entity.id
_entity.type
_entity.pdbx_description
1 polymer ?
#
loop_
_entity_poly.entity_id
_entity_poly.type
_entity_poly.pdbx_seq_one_letter_code
_entity_poly.pdbx_strand_id
1 'polypeptide(L)'
;MKRLVCMLLWLGLAGLVQAAPEIGNGGGKLFDPVASVVMSPRCINCHQAEAPRQKDSGVMHAQQVVRGKDGHGSAVLHCAACHQSSNTAQGKVPGAPNWHLAPLSMRWQGLDKPAVCRQMRDPARNGNRKTGEQVIEHMKTDPLVLWAWQPGASRTTPALSHEEFIRVLQQWADAGMPCPD
;
A
#
# COMPACT_ATOMS: atom_id res chain seq x y z
N MET A 1 -45.20 -11.29 58.06
CA MET A 1 -43.85 -10.65 58.09
C MET A 1 -43.31 -10.62 56.66
N LYS A 2 -43.50 -9.50 55.96
CA LYS A 2 -43.13 -9.31 54.55
C LYS A 2 -41.69 -8.80 54.50
N ARG A 3 -40.76 -9.51 53.86
CA ARG A 3 -39.40 -9.00 53.62
C ARG A 3 -39.31 -8.43 52.21
N LEU A 4 -38.87 -7.18 52.17
CA LEU A 4 -38.76 -6.28 51.03
C LEU A 4 -37.76 -6.80 49.98
N VAL A 5 -38.14 -6.55 48.72
CA VAL A 5 -37.34 -6.66 47.50
C VAL A 5 -36.29 -5.56 47.47
N CYS A 6 -35.06 -5.86 47.02
CA CYS A 6 -34.12 -4.85 46.55
C CYS A 6 -33.48 -5.35 45.25
N MET A 7 -34.14 -5.04 44.14
CA MET A 7 -33.70 -5.33 42.78
C MET A 7 -32.89 -4.13 42.29
N LEU A 8 -31.57 -4.27 42.23
CA LEU A 8 -30.66 -3.26 41.69
C LEU A 8 -30.75 -3.30 40.15
N LEU A 9 -31.42 -2.30 39.57
CA LEU A 9 -31.45 -2.04 38.14
C LEU A 9 -30.12 -1.39 37.71
N TRP A 10 -29.28 -2.15 37.01
CA TRP A 10 -28.14 -1.62 36.27
C TRP A 10 -28.62 -1.11 34.90
N LEU A 11 -28.74 0.22 34.77
CA LEU A 11 -28.94 0.90 33.50
C LEU A 11 -27.62 0.91 32.72
N GLY A 12 -27.36 -0.13 31.94
CA GLY A 12 -26.29 -0.15 30.96
C GLY A 12 -26.65 0.72 29.76
N LEU A 13 -26.00 1.87 29.62
CA LEU A 13 -26.01 2.69 28.41
C LEU A 13 -25.25 1.93 27.31
N ALA A 14 -25.98 1.17 26.50
CA ALA A 14 -25.46 0.62 25.25
C ALA A 14 -25.22 1.77 24.27
N GLY A 15 -23.98 2.26 24.21
CA GLY A 15 -23.54 3.17 23.17
C GLY A 15 -23.64 2.49 21.81
N LEU A 16 -24.57 2.98 20.97
CA LEU A 16 -24.67 2.61 19.56
C LEU A 16 -23.40 3.09 18.85
N VAL A 17 -22.47 2.16 18.58
CA VAL A 17 -21.44 2.37 17.57
C VAL A 17 -22.16 2.41 16.23
N GLN A 18 -22.39 3.62 15.70
CA GLN A 18 -22.86 3.78 14.34
C GLN A 18 -21.74 3.36 13.38
N ALA A 19 -21.95 2.24 12.69
CA ALA A 19 -21.18 1.90 11.50
C ALA A 19 -21.40 3.00 10.46
N ALA A 20 -20.31 3.48 9.86
CA ALA A 20 -20.36 4.46 8.78
C ALA A 20 -21.17 3.88 7.59
N PRO A 21 -21.92 4.72 6.86
CA PRO A 21 -22.75 4.25 5.76
C PRO A 21 -21.86 3.73 4.61
N GLU A 22 -22.10 2.49 4.19
CA GLU A 22 -21.54 1.92 2.96
C GLU A 22 -22.20 2.62 1.76
N ILE A 23 -21.45 3.52 1.11
CA ILE A 23 -21.93 4.25 -0.08
C ILE A 23 -21.84 3.30 -1.29
N GLY A 24 -22.97 2.70 -1.66
CA GLY A 24 -23.08 1.77 -2.80
C GLY A 24 -22.94 2.44 -4.19
N ASN A 25 -22.35 1.65 -5.11
CA ASN A 25 -22.35 1.73 -6.58
C ASN A 25 -21.55 2.85 -7.30
N GLY A 26 -21.00 3.85 -6.60
CA GLY A 26 -20.07 4.84 -7.18
C GLY A 26 -18.60 4.64 -6.78
N GLY A 27 -18.38 4.00 -5.64
CA GLY A 27 -17.07 3.95 -4.97
C GLY A 27 -15.98 3.18 -5.71
N GLY A 28 -16.34 2.12 -6.44
CA GLY A 28 -15.40 1.35 -7.26
C GLY A 28 -14.72 2.18 -8.35
N LYS A 29 -15.42 3.17 -8.92
CA LYS A 29 -14.88 4.07 -9.96
C LYS A 29 -13.82 5.03 -9.42
N LEU A 30 -13.90 5.40 -8.14
CA LEU A 30 -12.93 6.28 -7.51
C LEU A 30 -11.58 5.58 -7.28
N PHE A 31 -11.60 4.26 -7.10
CA PHE A 31 -10.38 3.48 -6.94
C PHE A 31 -9.71 3.12 -8.26
N ASP A 32 -10.42 3.13 -9.40
CA ASP A 32 -9.84 2.81 -10.72
C ASP A 32 -8.57 3.61 -11.07
N PRO A 33 -8.55 4.95 -10.97
CA PRO A 33 -7.34 5.71 -11.25
C PRO A 33 -6.22 5.41 -10.23
N VAL A 34 -6.56 5.15 -8.96
CA VAL A 34 -5.58 4.73 -7.93
C VAL A 34 -4.96 3.37 -8.31
N ALA A 35 -5.81 2.40 -8.68
CA ALA A 35 -5.44 1.06 -9.10
C ALA A 35 -4.50 1.08 -10.31
N SER A 36 -4.73 1.98 -11.27
CA SER A 36 -3.86 2.13 -12.46
C SER A 36 -2.40 2.46 -12.12
N VAL A 37 -2.16 3.06 -10.94
CA VAL A 37 -0.83 3.36 -10.41
C VAL A 37 -0.33 2.21 -9.53
N VAL A 38 -1.06 1.86 -8.46
CA VAL A 38 -0.55 0.93 -7.42
C VAL A 38 -0.46 -0.52 -7.89
N MET A 39 -1.18 -0.89 -8.95
CA MET A 39 -1.08 -2.22 -9.57
C MET A 39 -0.12 -2.23 -10.76
N SER A 40 0.52 -1.10 -11.09
CA SER A 40 1.52 -1.02 -12.16
C SER A 40 2.83 -1.76 -11.77
N PRO A 41 3.69 -2.11 -12.76
CA PRO A 41 5.01 -2.67 -12.51
C PRO A 41 5.92 -1.83 -11.60
N ARG A 42 5.65 -0.53 -11.44
CA ARG A 42 6.46 0.32 -10.55
C ARG A 42 6.22 -0.01 -9.08
N CYS A 43 5.00 -0.40 -8.74
CA CYS A 43 4.61 -0.75 -7.37
C CYS A 43 4.63 -2.26 -7.16
N ILE A 44 3.95 -3.03 -8.02
CA ILE A 44 3.73 -4.46 -7.79
C ILE A 44 5.04 -5.25 -7.74
N ASN A 45 6.07 -4.82 -8.48
CA ASN A 45 7.39 -5.47 -8.48
C ASN A 45 8.08 -5.46 -7.10
N CYS A 46 7.72 -4.51 -6.22
CA CYS A 46 8.21 -4.41 -4.84
C CYS A 46 7.23 -5.01 -3.81
N HIS A 47 5.96 -5.16 -4.19
CA HIS A 47 4.90 -5.74 -3.35
C HIS A 47 4.73 -7.26 -3.56
N GLN A 48 5.84 -7.98 -3.50
CA GLN A 48 5.94 -9.43 -3.77
C GLN A 48 6.07 -10.26 -2.48
N ALA A 49 5.70 -11.55 -2.48
CA ALA A 49 5.90 -12.42 -1.32
C ALA A 49 7.38 -12.77 -1.12
N GLU A 50 8.00 -13.40 -2.13
CA GLU A 50 9.29 -14.09 -1.94
C GLU A 50 10.49 -13.31 -2.48
N ALA A 51 10.32 -12.59 -3.59
CA ALA A 51 11.42 -11.92 -4.29
C ALA A 51 10.88 -10.77 -5.15
N PRO A 52 11.66 -9.69 -5.35
CA PRO A 52 11.28 -8.62 -6.26
C PRO A 52 11.18 -9.11 -7.70
N ARG A 53 10.42 -8.36 -8.51
CA ARG A 53 10.37 -8.52 -9.96
C ARG A 53 11.06 -7.36 -10.67
N GLN A 54 11.38 -7.56 -11.95
CA GLN A 54 12.00 -6.56 -12.81
C GLN A 54 11.16 -6.35 -14.08
N LYS A 55 11.39 -5.19 -14.71
CA LYS A 55 10.75 -4.76 -15.97
C LYS A 55 9.23 -4.65 -15.84
N ASP A 56 8.57 -4.35 -16.94
CA ASP A 56 7.11 -4.26 -16.99
C ASP A 56 6.45 -5.63 -17.16
N SER A 57 7.21 -6.61 -17.67
CA SER A 57 6.77 -8.00 -17.78
C SER A 57 6.83 -8.79 -16.47
N GLY A 58 7.22 -8.18 -15.35
CA GLY A 58 7.21 -8.83 -14.03
C GLY A 58 8.12 -10.07 -13.93
N VAL A 59 9.23 -10.08 -14.68
CA VAL A 59 10.18 -11.21 -14.65
C VAL A 59 10.93 -11.25 -13.32
N MET A 60 11.43 -12.43 -12.94
CA MET A 60 12.27 -12.55 -11.74
C MET A 60 13.46 -11.59 -11.81
N HIS A 61 13.85 -11.06 -10.64
CA HIS A 61 15.06 -10.25 -10.55
C HIS A 61 16.27 -11.04 -11.06
N ALA A 62 17.03 -10.47 -12.01
CA ALA A 62 18.08 -11.20 -12.72
C ALA A 62 19.16 -11.81 -11.80
N GLN A 63 19.47 -11.12 -10.69
CA GLN A 63 20.42 -11.57 -9.68
C GLN A 63 19.86 -12.62 -8.69
N GLN A 64 18.62 -13.08 -8.89
CA GLN A 64 17.95 -14.09 -8.06
C GLN A 64 17.94 -13.75 -6.56
N VAL A 65 17.91 -12.45 -6.23
CA VAL A 65 17.75 -11.98 -4.85
C VAL A 65 16.40 -12.42 -4.29
N VAL A 66 16.35 -12.65 -2.98
CA VAL A 66 15.15 -13.03 -2.24
C VAL A 66 14.81 -11.94 -1.21
N ARG A 67 13.58 -11.95 -0.69
CA ARG A 67 13.07 -10.95 0.27
C ARG A 67 13.92 -10.85 1.53
N GLY A 68 14.37 -11.98 2.07
CA GLY A 68 14.96 -12.04 3.41
C GLY A 68 13.95 -11.84 4.53
N LYS A 69 14.42 -11.72 5.78
CA LYS A 69 13.54 -11.61 6.96
C LYS A 69 12.80 -10.27 7.04
N ASP A 70 13.42 -9.21 6.56
CA ASP A 70 12.98 -7.81 6.71
C ASP A 70 12.79 -7.07 5.38
N GLY A 71 12.86 -7.78 4.25
CA GLY A 71 12.71 -7.18 2.92
C GLY A 71 13.98 -6.58 2.32
N HIS A 72 15.14 -6.68 3.01
CA HIS A 72 16.40 -6.06 2.58
C HIS A 72 17.37 -7.04 1.90
N GLY A 73 16.91 -8.23 1.52
CA GLY A 73 17.75 -9.28 0.96
C GLY A 73 18.08 -10.38 1.97
N SER A 74 18.71 -11.46 1.51
CA SER A 74 19.13 -12.56 2.39
C SER A 74 20.35 -12.16 3.21
N ALA A 75 20.68 -12.97 4.23
CA ALA A 75 21.91 -12.80 5.01
C ALA A 75 23.20 -12.91 4.16
N VAL A 76 23.12 -13.50 2.96
CA VAL A 76 24.26 -13.67 2.04
C VAL A 76 24.33 -12.53 1.02
N LEU A 77 23.18 -11.98 0.61
CA LEU A 77 23.13 -10.93 -0.40
C LEU A 77 22.01 -9.92 -0.05
N HIS A 78 22.44 -8.80 0.53
CA HIS A 78 21.58 -7.66 0.83
C HIS A 78 21.39 -6.76 -0.39
N CYS A 79 20.20 -6.16 -0.52
CA CYS A 79 19.86 -5.23 -1.59
C CYS A 79 20.85 -4.04 -1.68
N ALA A 80 21.31 -3.56 -0.52
CA ALA A 80 22.23 -2.44 -0.39
C ALA A 80 23.63 -2.68 -1.00
N ALA A 81 23.98 -3.94 -1.31
CA ALA A 81 25.21 -4.25 -2.04
C ALA A 81 25.20 -3.66 -3.46
N CYS A 82 24.02 -3.41 -4.04
CA CYS A 82 23.88 -2.81 -5.37
C CYS A 82 23.05 -1.53 -5.35
N HIS A 83 21.91 -1.55 -4.66
CA HIS A 83 20.98 -0.41 -4.62
C HIS A 83 21.47 0.64 -3.61
N GLN A 84 21.62 1.88 -4.08
CA GLN A 84 22.10 3.00 -3.28
C GLN A 84 20.97 4.00 -3.01
N SER A 85 21.29 5.13 -2.39
CA SER A 85 20.32 6.21 -2.10
C SER A 85 19.78 6.93 -3.34
N SER A 86 20.33 6.68 -4.52
CA SER A 86 19.86 7.19 -5.81
C SER A 86 20.16 6.19 -6.93
N ASN A 87 19.52 6.37 -8.09
CA ASN A 87 19.78 5.55 -9.26
C ASN A 87 21.26 5.61 -9.67
N THR A 88 21.89 4.45 -9.89
CA THR A 88 23.30 4.33 -10.31
C THR A 88 23.42 3.61 -11.65
N ALA A 89 24.66 3.43 -12.14
CA ALA A 89 24.95 2.78 -13.43
C ALA A 89 24.11 3.37 -14.59
N GLN A 90 24.10 4.70 -14.69
CA GLN A 90 23.33 5.46 -15.69
C GLN A 90 21.83 5.12 -15.64
N GLY A 91 21.29 4.94 -14.42
CA GLY A 91 19.89 4.60 -14.19
C GLY A 91 19.56 3.11 -14.33
N LYS A 92 20.52 2.25 -14.66
CA LYS A 92 20.26 0.81 -14.82
C LYS A 92 20.06 0.11 -13.49
N VAL A 93 20.70 0.59 -12.42
CA VAL A 93 20.48 0.10 -11.05
C VAL A 93 19.59 1.10 -10.33
N PRO A 94 18.36 0.73 -9.96
CA PRO A 94 17.47 1.57 -9.17
C PRO A 94 18.10 1.98 -7.83
N GLY A 95 17.74 3.13 -7.30
CA GLY A 95 18.12 3.49 -5.95
C GLY A 95 17.29 4.63 -5.38
N ALA A 96 17.06 4.53 -4.08
CA ALA A 96 16.39 5.50 -3.22
C ALA A 96 16.79 5.18 -1.76
N PRO A 97 16.69 6.14 -0.82
CA PRO A 97 16.96 5.88 0.59
C PRO A 97 16.16 4.68 1.12
N ASN A 98 16.79 3.86 1.97
CA ASN A 98 16.18 2.68 2.58
C ASN A 98 15.62 1.66 1.56
N TRP A 99 16.37 1.31 0.52
CA TRP A 99 15.91 0.39 -0.53
C TRP A 99 15.55 -1.01 -0.01
N HIS A 100 14.24 -1.33 0.04
CA HIS A 100 13.72 -2.63 0.47
C HIS A 100 12.37 -2.96 -0.18
N LEU A 101 11.94 -4.23 -0.05
CA LEU A 101 10.58 -4.63 -0.44
C LEU A 101 9.54 -4.09 0.52
N ALA A 102 8.32 -3.83 0.03
CA ALA A 102 7.20 -3.51 0.92
C ALA A 102 7.04 -4.60 2.00
N PRO A 103 6.61 -4.27 3.23
CA PRO A 103 6.32 -5.26 4.26
C PRO A 103 5.45 -6.40 3.75
N LEU A 104 5.62 -7.62 4.25
CA LEU A 104 4.87 -8.78 3.75
C LEU A 104 3.35 -8.60 3.93
N SER A 105 2.92 -7.92 4.99
CA SER A 105 1.52 -7.55 5.21
C SER A 105 0.95 -6.61 4.14
N MET A 106 1.81 -5.94 3.36
CA MET A 106 1.47 -5.07 2.22
C MET A 106 1.65 -5.76 0.86
N ARG A 107 1.85 -7.09 0.80
CA ARG A 107 1.94 -7.83 -0.46
C ARG A 107 0.68 -7.64 -1.31
N TRP A 108 0.86 -7.20 -2.55
CA TRP A 108 -0.22 -7.06 -3.54
C TRP A 108 -0.12 -8.09 -4.68
N GLN A 109 0.97 -8.84 -4.76
CA GLN A 109 1.17 -9.89 -5.77
C GLN A 109 -0.06 -10.80 -5.89
N GLY A 110 -0.60 -10.93 -7.11
CA GLY A 110 -1.72 -11.82 -7.39
C GLY A 110 -3.05 -11.40 -6.76
N LEU A 111 -3.14 -10.22 -6.16
CA LEU A 111 -4.40 -9.65 -5.73
C LEU A 111 -5.09 -8.95 -6.91
N ASP A 112 -6.41 -9.04 -6.94
CA ASP A 112 -7.24 -8.24 -7.81
C ASP A 112 -7.44 -6.83 -7.24
N LYS A 113 -8.05 -5.97 -8.05
CA LYS A 113 -8.30 -4.56 -7.71
C LYS A 113 -9.13 -4.39 -6.42
N PRO A 114 -10.25 -5.09 -6.22
CA PRO A 114 -10.98 -5.06 -4.94
C PRO A 114 -10.12 -5.45 -3.74
N ALA A 115 -9.30 -6.50 -3.85
CA ALA A 115 -8.44 -6.95 -2.76
C ALA A 115 -7.32 -5.95 -2.43
N VAL A 116 -6.69 -5.34 -3.43
CA VAL A 116 -5.70 -4.26 -3.22
C VAL A 116 -6.35 -3.07 -2.50
N CYS A 117 -7.54 -2.64 -2.94
CA CYS A 117 -8.27 -1.57 -2.27
C CYS A 117 -8.53 -1.89 -0.80
N ARG A 118 -9.10 -3.07 -0.51
CA ARG A 118 -9.37 -3.52 0.86
C ARG A 118 -8.11 -3.59 1.71
N GLN A 119 -6.96 -3.87 1.10
CA GLN A 119 -5.68 -3.89 1.81
C GLN A 119 -5.16 -2.49 2.11
N MET A 120 -5.26 -1.56 1.16
CA MET A 120 -4.79 -0.18 1.33
C MET A 120 -5.51 0.57 2.46
N ARG A 121 -6.76 0.24 2.75
CA ARG A 121 -7.54 0.85 3.84
C ARG A 121 -7.49 0.11 5.18
N ASP A 122 -6.83 -1.05 5.25
CA ASP A 122 -6.77 -1.88 6.46
C ASP A 122 -5.46 -1.61 7.24
N PRO A 123 -5.52 -1.02 8.46
CA PRO A 123 -4.35 -0.74 9.28
C PRO A 123 -3.44 -1.94 9.52
N ALA A 124 -3.99 -3.16 9.60
CA ALA A 124 -3.19 -4.36 9.81
C ALA A 124 -2.34 -4.72 8.58
N ARG A 125 -2.68 -4.20 7.40
CA ARG A 125 -2.10 -4.56 6.11
C ARG A 125 -1.62 -3.40 5.25
N ASN A 126 -1.72 -2.17 5.75
CA ASN A 126 -1.24 -0.96 5.08
C ASN A 126 -0.12 -0.25 5.86
N GLY A 127 0.54 -0.93 6.80
CA GLY A 127 1.56 -0.35 7.68
C GLY A 127 1.00 0.56 8.78
N ASN A 128 -0.15 0.17 9.37
CA ASN A 128 -0.80 0.84 10.50
C ASN A 128 -1.25 2.29 10.23
N ARG A 129 -1.57 2.60 8.97
CA ARG A 129 -2.16 3.88 8.57
C ARG A 129 -3.67 3.79 8.80
N LYS A 130 -4.16 4.55 9.76
CA LYS A 130 -5.53 4.50 10.28
C LYS A 130 -6.49 5.43 9.55
N THR A 131 -5.98 6.43 8.84
CA THR A 131 -6.80 7.42 8.14
C THR A 131 -6.37 7.56 6.67
N GLY A 132 -7.25 8.11 5.84
CA GLY A 132 -6.93 8.39 4.43
C GLY A 132 -5.77 9.37 4.29
N GLU A 133 -5.67 10.37 5.17
CA GLU A 133 -4.57 11.33 5.19
C GLU A 133 -3.23 10.66 5.45
N GLN A 134 -3.17 9.66 6.35
CA GLN A 134 -1.94 8.90 6.60
C GLN A 134 -1.53 8.03 5.41
N VAL A 135 -2.50 7.51 4.64
CA VAL A 135 -2.23 6.81 3.38
C VAL A 135 -1.67 7.77 2.34
N ILE A 136 -2.31 8.94 2.18
CA ILE A 136 -1.89 9.98 1.23
C ILE A 136 -0.50 10.49 1.57
N GLU A 137 -0.22 10.79 2.84
CA GLU A 137 1.07 11.33 3.27
C GLU A 137 2.22 10.38 2.93
N HIS A 138 2.03 9.07 3.14
CA HIS A 138 3.02 8.08 2.72
C HIS A 138 3.20 8.07 1.20
N MET A 139 2.10 8.06 0.43
CA MET A 139 2.18 8.06 -1.03
C MET A 139 2.81 9.34 -1.59
N LYS A 140 2.72 10.44 -0.84
CA LYS A 140 3.24 11.75 -1.20
C LYS A 140 4.72 11.92 -0.89
N THR A 141 5.23 11.32 0.18
CA THR A 141 6.55 11.68 0.73
C THR A 141 7.55 10.54 0.81
N ASP A 142 7.10 9.28 0.76
CA ASP A 142 8.01 8.15 0.89
C ASP A 142 8.97 8.07 -0.30
N PRO A 143 10.30 8.05 -0.07
CA PRO A 143 11.28 8.03 -1.16
C PRO A 143 11.19 6.80 -2.09
N LEU A 144 10.79 5.64 -1.57
CA LEU A 144 10.58 4.44 -2.40
C LEU A 144 9.34 4.57 -3.27
N VAL A 145 8.30 5.23 -2.76
CA VAL A 145 7.10 5.55 -3.57
C VAL A 145 7.47 6.57 -4.64
N LEU A 146 8.12 7.67 -4.27
CA LEU A 146 8.52 8.74 -5.19
C LEU A 146 9.45 8.24 -6.31
N TRP A 147 10.29 7.25 -6.04
CA TRP A 147 11.13 6.60 -7.04
C TRP A 147 10.35 6.10 -8.27
N ALA A 148 9.07 5.71 -8.12
CA ALA A 148 8.25 5.23 -9.22
C ALA A 148 8.15 6.26 -10.38
N TRP A 149 8.22 7.55 -10.09
CA TRP A 149 8.19 8.63 -11.09
C TRP A 149 9.58 9.08 -11.56
N GLN A 150 10.65 8.60 -10.94
CA GLN A 150 12.03 8.78 -11.39
C GLN A 150 12.79 7.43 -11.41
N PRO A 151 12.32 6.42 -12.16
CA PRO A 151 12.76 5.03 -12.01
C PRO A 151 14.14 4.73 -12.62
N GLY A 152 14.77 5.71 -13.28
CA GLY A 152 16.06 5.60 -13.94
C GLY A 152 16.01 4.82 -15.26
N ALA A 153 16.96 5.15 -16.15
CA ALA A 153 17.06 4.60 -17.50
C ALA A 153 15.73 4.72 -18.26
N SER A 154 15.39 3.72 -19.07
CA SER A 154 14.20 3.66 -19.92
C SER A 154 13.03 2.90 -19.28
N ARG A 155 12.93 2.89 -17.95
CA ARG A 155 11.75 2.32 -17.25
C ARG A 155 10.54 3.22 -17.45
N THR A 156 9.37 2.61 -17.67
CA THR A 156 8.10 3.33 -17.72
C THR A 156 7.75 3.91 -16.36
N THR A 157 7.09 5.06 -16.35
CA THR A 157 6.49 5.65 -15.14
C THR A 157 5.03 5.18 -14.99
N PRO A 158 4.40 5.39 -13.83
CA PRO A 158 2.96 5.18 -13.69
C PRO A 158 2.15 6.01 -14.71
N ALA A 159 0.91 5.58 -14.98
CA ALA A 159 0.04 6.22 -15.97
C ALA A 159 -0.39 7.66 -15.60
N LEU A 160 -0.33 8.01 -14.32
CA LEU A 160 -0.61 9.34 -13.81
C LEU A 160 0.69 10.00 -13.34
N SER A 161 0.78 11.33 -13.46
CA SER A 161 1.82 12.07 -12.73
C SER A 161 1.65 11.89 -11.22
N HIS A 162 2.71 12.15 -10.44
CA HIS A 162 2.63 12.02 -8.99
C HIS A 162 1.58 12.96 -8.39
N GLU A 163 1.52 14.20 -8.88
CA GLU A 163 0.51 15.17 -8.47
C GLU A 163 -0.92 14.69 -8.75
N GLU A 164 -1.18 14.17 -9.95
CA GLU A 164 -2.49 13.61 -10.29
C GLU A 164 -2.82 12.38 -9.46
N PHE A 165 -1.84 11.52 -9.16
CA PHE A 165 -2.01 10.38 -8.28
C PHE A 165 -2.43 10.79 -6.86
N ILE A 166 -1.78 11.80 -6.29
CA ILE A 166 -2.16 12.34 -4.98
C ILE A 166 -3.56 12.95 -5.03
N ARG A 167 -3.91 13.65 -6.12
CA ARG A 167 -5.26 14.21 -6.30
C ARG A 167 -6.35 13.14 -6.32
N VAL A 168 -6.16 12.04 -7.04
CA VAL A 168 -7.18 10.96 -7.09
C VAL A 168 -7.21 10.15 -5.79
N LEU A 169 -6.08 10.00 -5.10
CA LEU A 169 -6.05 9.44 -3.74
C LEU A 169 -6.85 10.29 -2.76
N GLN A 170 -6.72 11.63 -2.83
CA GLN A 170 -7.51 12.55 -2.00
C GLN A 170 -9.01 12.39 -2.26
N GLN A 171 -9.43 12.38 -3.54
CA GLN A 171 -10.84 12.16 -3.89
C GLN A 171 -11.38 10.81 -3.37
N TRP A 172 -10.57 9.75 -3.49
CA TRP A 172 -10.93 8.43 -2.96
C TRP A 172 -11.01 8.43 -1.42
N ALA A 173 -10.08 9.09 -0.74
CA ALA A 173 -10.06 9.20 0.72
C ALA A 173 -11.23 10.02 1.25
N ASP A 174 -11.52 11.18 0.64
CA ASP A 174 -12.64 12.07 1.00
C ASP A 174 -14.00 11.35 0.87
N ALA A 175 -14.10 10.41 -0.06
CA ALA A 175 -15.27 9.56 -0.25
C ALA A 175 -15.35 8.37 0.73
N GLY A 176 -14.44 8.27 1.71
CA GLY A 176 -14.41 7.19 2.69
C GLY A 176 -13.65 5.93 2.27
N MET A 177 -12.74 6.06 1.30
CA MET A 177 -11.95 4.96 0.73
C MET A 177 -12.80 3.75 0.27
N PRO A 178 -13.86 3.98 -0.54
CA PRO A 178 -14.74 2.88 -0.94
C PRO A 178 -14.01 1.94 -1.90
N CYS A 179 -14.32 0.64 -1.81
CA CYS A 179 -13.74 -0.37 -2.70
C CYS A 179 -14.74 -0.83 -3.75
N PRO A 180 -14.26 -1.21 -4.95
CA PRO A 180 -15.10 -1.91 -5.91
C PRO A 180 -15.53 -3.27 -5.35
N ASP A 181 -16.69 -3.75 -5.81
CA ASP A 181 -17.18 -5.11 -5.54
C ASP A 181 -16.20 -6.17 -6.07
#